data_AF-B2JJ13-F1
#
_entry.id   AF-B2JJ13-F1
#
_cell.length_a   1.000
_cell.length_b   1.000
_cell.length_c   1.000
_cell.angle_alpha   90.00
_cell.angle_beta   90.00
_cell.angle_gamma   90.00
#
_symmetry.space_group_name_H-M   'P 1'
#
loop_
_entity.id
_entity.type
_entity.pdbx_description
1 polymer ?
#
loop_
_entity_poly.entity_id
_entity_poly.type
_entity_poly.pdbx_seq_one_letter_code
_entity_poly.pdbx_strand_id
1 'polypeptide(L)'
;MKDALLATVIDEYSAVELFASVLAAEERALTTVHPIDTLPPIVEKKMELVEKLSMLEKVRDSQLAELGYPAGWKGMELAVANDSRLAAQWSLLQKSVERAKRFNTTNGALIRTRMEYNRRALAALNVAVGPERGALYGPDGRVPAFGI
;
A
#
# COMPACT_ATOMS: atom_id res chain seq x y z
N MET A 1 -2.98 -12.61 -32.37
CA MET A 1 -2.46 -11.36 -31.76
C MET A 1 -3.45 -10.78 -30.75
N LYS A 2 -4.71 -10.52 -31.12
CA LYS A 2 -5.73 -10.07 -30.15
C LYS A 2 -6.00 -11.06 -29.00
N ASP A 3 -5.94 -12.37 -29.26
CA ASP A 3 -6.06 -13.39 -28.20
C ASP A 3 -4.92 -13.36 -27.19
N ALA A 4 -3.71 -12.97 -27.62
CA ALA A 4 -2.56 -12.83 -26.72
C ALA A 4 -2.73 -11.61 -25.81
N LEU A 5 -3.21 -10.48 -26.37
CA LEU A 5 -3.57 -9.30 -25.58
C LEU A 5 -4.69 -9.62 -24.58
N LEU A 6 -5.73 -10.36 -25.00
CA LEU A 6 -6.79 -10.79 -24.11
C LEU A 6 -6.25 -11.66 -22.96
N ALA A 7 -5.37 -12.62 -23.25
CA ALA A 7 -4.74 -13.45 -22.22
C ALA A 7 -3.94 -12.61 -21.22
N THR A 8 -3.14 -11.65 -21.71
CA THR A 8 -2.38 -10.74 -20.85
C THR A 8 -3.29 -9.88 -19.95
N VAL A 9 -4.41 -9.36 -20.47
CA VAL A 9 -5.36 -8.58 -19.66
C VAL A 9 -6.09 -9.47 -18.63
N ILE A 10 -6.32 -10.75 -18.92
CA ILE A 10 -6.84 -11.73 -17.95
C ILE A 10 -5.83 -11.98 -16.82
N ASP A 11 -4.55 -12.11 -17.16
CA ASP A 11 -3.47 -12.29 -16.18
C ASP A 11 -3.27 -11.03 -15.33
N GLU A 12 -3.34 -9.83 -15.94
CA GLU A 12 -3.34 -8.55 -15.23
C GLU A 12 -4.50 -8.48 -14.24
N TYR A 13 -5.73 -8.80 -14.68
CA TYR A 13 -6.90 -8.82 -13.81
C TYR A 13 -6.72 -9.73 -12.61
N SER A 14 -6.24 -10.96 -12.85
CA SER A 14 -5.99 -11.94 -11.78
C SER A 14 -4.92 -11.46 -10.80
N ALA A 15 -3.85 -10.83 -11.31
CA ALA A 15 -2.80 -10.25 -10.47
C ALA A 15 -3.31 -9.05 -9.65
N VAL A 16 -4.16 -8.18 -10.21
CA VAL A 16 -4.74 -7.04 -9.49
C VAL A 16 -5.75 -7.51 -8.42
N GLU A 17 -6.59 -8.53 -8.68
CA GLU A 17 -7.49 -9.07 -7.66
C GLU A 17 -6.72 -9.71 -6.49
N LEU A 18 -5.63 -10.42 -6.78
CA LEU A 18 -4.71 -10.91 -5.75
C LEU A 18 -4.10 -9.75 -4.96
N PHE A 19 -3.65 -8.70 -5.65
CA PHE A 19 -3.09 -7.51 -5.01
C PHE A 19 -4.11 -6.80 -4.12
N ALA A 20 -5.35 -6.63 -4.58
CA ALA A 20 -6.44 -6.08 -3.79
C ALA A 20 -6.73 -6.93 -2.54
N SER A 21 -6.66 -8.26 -2.66
CA SER A 21 -6.83 -9.19 -1.54
C SER A 21 -5.71 -9.06 -0.51
N VAL A 22 -4.46 -8.89 -0.96
CA VAL A 22 -3.31 -8.61 -0.10
C VAL A 22 -3.47 -7.27 0.62
N LEU A 23 -3.91 -6.22 -0.07
CA LEU A 23 -4.17 -4.93 0.56
C LEU A 23 -5.30 -5.00 1.60
N ALA A 24 -6.35 -5.79 1.36
CA ALA A 24 -7.41 -6.02 2.34
C ALA A 24 -6.92 -6.84 3.55
N ALA A 25 -5.95 -7.74 3.36
CA ALA A 25 -5.28 -8.41 4.46
C ALA A 25 -4.37 -7.46 5.25
N GLU A 26 -3.67 -6.55 4.56
CA GLU A 26 -2.86 -5.47 5.16
C GLU A 26 -3.75 -4.54 6.01
N GLU A 27 -4.93 -4.15 5.54
CA GLU A 27 -5.89 -3.34 6.32
C GLU A 27 -6.28 -4.02 7.63
N ARG A 28 -6.60 -5.32 7.56
CA ARG A 28 -6.94 -6.13 8.74
C ARG A 28 -5.75 -6.25 9.69
N ALA A 29 -4.55 -6.53 9.18
CA ALA A 29 -3.34 -6.53 10.00
C ALA A 29 -3.14 -5.18 10.70
N LEU A 30 -3.25 -4.07 9.97
CA LEU A 30 -3.13 -2.70 10.47
C LEU A 30 -4.23 -2.28 11.45
N THR A 31 -5.30 -3.05 11.64
CA THR A 31 -6.33 -2.79 12.67
C THR A 31 -6.14 -3.66 13.91
N THR A 32 -5.30 -4.70 13.86
CA THR A 32 -4.96 -5.51 15.04
C THR A 32 -4.04 -4.79 16.03
N VAL A 33 -4.04 -5.26 17.29
CA VAL A 33 -3.22 -4.67 18.36
C VAL A 33 -1.72 -4.93 18.15
N HIS A 34 -1.36 -6.08 17.59
CA HIS A 34 0.03 -6.50 17.36
C HIS A 34 0.27 -6.90 15.89
N PRO A 35 0.41 -5.92 14.98
CA PRO A 35 0.56 -6.20 13.55
C PRO A 35 1.96 -6.71 13.15
N ILE A 36 2.95 -6.64 14.05
CA ILE A 36 4.38 -6.83 13.77
C ILE A 36 4.69 -8.20 13.13
N ASP A 37 4.02 -9.27 13.56
CA ASP A 37 4.31 -10.61 13.04
C ASP A 37 3.60 -10.89 11.71
N THR A 38 2.56 -10.13 11.40
CA THR A 38 1.68 -10.35 10.23
C THR A 38 2.00 -9.47 9.03
N LEU A 39 2.65 -8.31 9.25
CA LEU A 39 2.97 -7.35 8.19
C LEU A 39 4.14 -7.76 7.28
N PRO A 40 5.26 -8.32 7.77
CA PRO A 40 6.39 -8.69 6.92
C PRO A 40 6.02 -9.57 5.71
N PRO A 41 5.30 -10.71 5.88
CA PRO A 41 4.93 -11.56 4.74
C PRO A 41 3.95 -10.86 3.78
N ILE A 42 3.11 -9.94 4.28
CA ILE A 42 2.20 -9.14 3.44
C ILE A 42 2.98 -8.18 2.55
N VAL A 43 4.02 -7.53 3.10
CA VAL A 43 4.87 -6.60 2.36
C VAL A 43 5.66 -7.32 1.27
N GLU A 44 6.25 -8.48 1.58
CA GLU A 44 6.94 -9.32 0.59
C GLU A 44 5.99 -9.69 -0.55
N LYS A 45 4.78 -10.16 -0.22
CA LYS A 45 3.80 -10.53 -1.25
C LYS A 45 3.37 -9.34 -2.10
N LYS A 46 3.28 -8.14 -1.50
CA LYS A 46 2.97 -6.90 -2.21
C LYS A 46 4.06 -6.55 -3.22
N MET A 47 5.33 -6.70 -2.85
CA MET A 47 6.47 -6.43 -3.74
C MET A 47 6.49 -7.38 -4.94
N GLU A 48 6.33 -8.69 -4.71
CA GLU A 48 6.23 -9.68 -5.79
C GLU A 48 5.12 -9.35 -6.81
N LEU A 49 3.96 -8.95 -6.31
CA LEU A 49 2.81 -8.62 -7.16
C LEU A 49 3.02 -7.32 -7.93
N VAL A 50 3.68 -6.32 -7.34
CA VAL A 50 4.04 -5.08 -8.05
C VAL A 50 5.00 -5.39 -9.20
N GLU A 51 6.02 -6.19 -8.97
CA GLU A 51 6.95 -6.61 -10.03
C GLU A 51 6.22 -7.38 -11.14
N LYS A 52 5.34 -8.32 -10.77
CA LYS A 52 4.52 -9.06 -11.73
C LYS A 52 3.64 -8.14 -12.57
N LEU A 53 2.97 -7.17 -11.95
CA LEU A 53 2.13 -6.20 -12.65
C LEU A 53 2.96 -5.32 -13.59
N SER A 54 4.15 -4.86 -13.18
CA SER A 54 5.05 -4.10 -14.05
C SER A 54 5.56 -4.92 -15.25
N MET A 55 5.76 -6.23 -15.09
CA MET A 55 6.11 -7.10 -16.22
C MET A 55 4.94 -7.25 -17.19
N LEU A 56 3.73 -7.50 -16.68
CA LEU A 56 2.53 -7.64 -17.50
C LEU A 56 2.20 -6.36 -18.26
N GLU A 57 2.39 -5.20 -17.63
CA GLU A 57 2.21 -3.89 -18.27
C GLU A 57 3.14 -3.73 -19.49
N LYS A 58 4.41 -4.12 -19.35
CA LYS A 58 5.37 -4.08 -20.47
C LYS A 58 4.97 -5.01 -21.62
N VAL A 59 4.47 -6.21 -21.29
CA VAL A 59 3.98 -7.18 -22.28
C VAL A 59 2.74 -6.64 -22.99
N ARG A 60 1.80 -6.04 -22.25
CA ARG A 60 0.62 -5.39 -22.84
C ARG A 60 1.04 -4.28 -23.78
N ASP A 61 1.96 -3.41 -23.37
CA ASP A 61 2.41 -2.29 -24.19
C ASP A 61 3.17 -2.75 -25.45
N SER A 62 3.95 -3.84 -25.38
CA SER A 62 4.55 -4.43 -26.58
C SER A 62 3.51 -5.03 -27.53
N GLN A 63 2.49 -5.71 -27.00
CA GLN A 63 1.39 -6.25 -27.80
C GLN A 63 0.54 -5.14 -28.43
N LEU A 64 0.33 -4.03 -27.74
CA LEU A 64 -0.34 -2.85 -28.29
C LEU A 64 0.48 -2.25 -29.45
N ALA A 65 1.80 -2.15 -29.29
CA ALA A 65 2.69 -1.67 -30.34
C ALA A 65 2.67 -2.56 -31.59
N GLU A 66 2.66 -3.90 -31.42
CA GLU A 66 2.51 -4.86 -32.52
C GLU A 66 1.19 -4.71 -33.28
N LEU A 67 0.13 -4.29 -32.58
CA LEU A 67 -1.18 -4.01 -33.16
C LEU A 67 -1.28 -2.59 -33.77
N GLY A 68 -0.22 -1.79 -33.69
CA GLY A 68 -0.16 -0.42 -34.20
C GLY A 68 -0.83 0.62 -33.29
N TYR A 69 -1.07 0.29 -32.02
CA TYR A 69 -1.65 1.18 -31.02
C TYR A 69 -0.58 1.82 -30.14
N PRO A 70 -0.82 3.04 -29.61
CA PRO A 70 0.06 3.63 -28.61
C PRO A 70 0.09 2.81 -27.31
N ALA A 71 1.14 2.93 -26.51
CA ALA A 71 1.20 2.28 -25.20
C ALA A 71 0.18 2.86 -24.21
N GLY A 72 -0.13 2.09 -23.16
CA GLY A 72 -0.97 2.53 -22.05
C GLY A 72 -2.47 2.68 -22.39
N TRP A 73 -3.15 3.52 -21.62
CA TRP A 73 -4.61 3.65 -21.61
C TRP A 73 -5.23 3.91 -22.98
N LYS A 74 -4.65 4.87 -23.73
CA LYS A 74 -5.16 5.28 -25.04
C LYS A 74 -5.08 4.15 -26.07
N GLY A 75 -4.02 3.33 -26.02
CA GLY A 75 -3.93 2.16 -26.88
C GLY A 75 -4.96 1.10 -26.54
N MET A 76 -5.18 0.91 -25.25
CA MET A 76 -6.15 -0.06 -24.77
C MET A 76 -7.58 0.32 -25.16
N GLU A 77 -7.95 1.61 -25.08
CA GLU A 77 -9.25 2.11 -25.58
C GLU A 77 -9.45 1.84 -27.08
N LEU A 78 -8.40 2.04 -27.89
CA LEU A 78 -8.46 1.76 -29.33
C LEU A 78 -8.55 0.26 -29.62
N ALA A 79 -7.85 -0.56 -28.84
CA ALA A 79 -7.86 -2.02 -28.98
C ALA A 79 -9.23 -2.63 -28.60
N VAL A 80 -9.89 -2.13 -27.56
CA VAL A 80 -11.22 -2.63 -27.12
C VAL A 80 -12.37 -2.17 -28.02
N ALA A 81 -12.22 -1.07 -28.75
CA ALA A 81 -13.30 -0.50 -29.56
C ALA A 81 -13.89 -1.49 -30.59
N ASN A 82 -13.09 -2.46 -31.04
CA ASN A 82 -13.48 -3.45 -32.04
C ASN A 82 -13.52 -4.89 -31.49
N ASP A 83 -13.46 -5.09 -30.17
CA ASP A 83 -13.46 -6.41 -29.54
C ASP A 83 -14.24 -6.39 -28.21
N SER A 84 -15.45 -6.94 -28.23
CA SER A 84 -16.35 -6.96 -27.07
C SER A 84 -15.84 -7.83 -25.91
N ARG A 85 -15.05 -8.88 -26.19
CA ARG A 85 -14.47 -9.74 -25.15
C ARG A 85 -13.36 -9.00 -24.42
N LEU A 86 -12.50 -8.33 -25.19
CA LEU A 86 -11.43 -7.50 -24.64
C LEU A 86 -12.00 -6.30 -23.87
N ALA A 87 -13.06 -5.67 -24.38
CA ALA A 87 -13.76 -4.58 -23.70
C ALA A 87 -14.33 -5.00 -22.33
N ALA A 88 -14.98 -6.17 -22.27
CA ALA A 88 -15.51 -6.70 -21.03
C ALA A 88 -14.40 -6.96 -20.01
N GLN A 89 -13.30 -7.59 -20.43
CA GLN A 89 -12.19 -7.90 -19.55
C GLN A 89 -11.44 -6.65 -19.09
N TRP A 90 -11.24 -5.68 -19.97
CA TRP A 90 -10.64 -4.39 -19.64
C TRP A 90 -11.48 -3.64 -18.59
N SER A 91 -12.81 -3.65 -18.72
CA SER A 91 -13.70 -3.05 -17.72
C SER A 91 -13.58 -3.74 -16.34
N LEU A 92 -13.43 -5.07 -16.32
CA LEU A 92 -13.20 -5.81 -15.07
C LEU A 92 -11.86 -5.43 -14.42
N LEU A 93 -10.80 -5.33 -15.22
CA LEU A 93 -9.49 -4.86 -14.75
C LEU A 93 -9.58 -3.44 -14.16
N GLN A 94 -10.21 -2.49 -14.85
CA GLN A 94 -10.40 -1.13 -14.34
C GLN A 94 -11.09 -1.11 -12.96
N LYS A 95 -12.18 -1.86 -12.80
CA LYS A 95 -12.90 -1.97 -11.51
C LYS A 95 -12.02 -2.58 -10.42
N SER A 96 -11.21 -3.57 -10.77
CA SER A 96 -10.26 -4.20 -9.83
C SER A 96 -9.18 -3.20 -9.38
N VAL A 97 -8.61 -2.44 -10.32
CA VAL A 97 -7.61 -1.40 -10.06
C VAL A 97 -8.18 -0.31 -9.14
N GLU A 98 -9.41 0.14 -9.40
CA GLU A 98 -10.08 1.12 -8.52
C GLU A 98 -10.24 0.59 -7.09
N ARG A 99 -10.60 -0.69 -6.94
CA ARG A 99 -10.73 -1.33 -5.63
C ARG A 99 -9.38 -1.41 -4.91
N ALA A 100 -8.32 -1.85 -5.60
CA ALA A 100 -6.97 -1.87 -5.05
C ALA A 100 -6.51 -0.47 -4.62
N LYS A 101 -6.79 0.57 -5.42
CA LYS A 101 -6.45 1.96 -5.10
C LYS A 101 -7.15 2.47 -3.83
N ARG A 102 -8.41 2.09 -3.61
CA ARG A 102 -9.15 2.40 -2.37
C ARG A 102 -8.47 1.77 -1.16
N PHE A 103 -8.17 0.48 -1.19
CA PHE A 103 -7.48 -0.19 -0.09
C PHE A 103 -6.10 0.43 0.19
N ASN A 104 -5.32 0.71 -0.85
CA ASN A 104 -4.01 1.33 -0.68
C ASN A 104 -4.09 2.72 -0.01
N THR A 105 -5.12 3.49 -0.33
CA THR A 105 -5.37 4.82 0.27
C THR A 105 -5.75 4.68 1.75
N THR A 106 -6.63 3.74 2.08
CA THR A 106 -7.03 3.42 3.47
C THR A 106 -5.83 2.96 4.28
N ASN A 107 -5.05 1.99 3.78
CA ASN A 107 -3.86 1.47 4.46
C ASN A 107 -2.84 2.59 4.71
N GLY A 108 -2.61 3.46 3.72
CA GLY A 108 -1.74 4.62 3.88
C GLY A 108 -2.21 5.58 4.98
N ALA A 109 -3.52 5.78 5.14
CA ALA A 109 -4.08 6.58 6.23
C ALA A 109 -3.87 5.92 7.59
N LEU A 110 -4.14 4.62 7.72
CA LEU A 110 -3.93 3.86 8.95
C LEU A 110 -2.47 3.89 9.42
N ILE A 111 -1.53 3.71 8.48
CA ILE A 111 -0.09 3.78 8.77
C ILE A 111 0.28 5.15 9.32
N ARG A 112 -0.18 6.25 8.68
CA ARG A 112 0.08 7.62 9.15
C ARG A 112 -0.47 7.85 10.55
N THR A 113 -1.70 7.43 10.83
CA THR A 113 -2.33 7.58 12.15
C THR A 113 -1.55 6.84 13.24
N ARG A 114 -1.11 5.61 12.96
CA ARG A 114 -0.29 4.83 13.90
C ARG A 114 1.07 5.47 14.16
N MET A 115 1.73 5.98 13.12
CA MET A 115 3.02 6.67 13.27
C MET A 115 2.89 7.94 14.11
N GLU A 116 1.83 8.73 13.90
CA GLU A 116 1.56 9.91 14.70
C GLU A 116 1.28 9.56 16.18
N TYR A 117 0.47 8.53 16.43
CA TYR A 117 0.24 8.03 17.79
C TYR A 117 1.53 7.59 18.48
N ASN A 118 2.37 6.78 17.80
CA ASN A 118 3.64 6.32 18.33
C ASN A 118 4.58 7.50 18.64
N ARG A 119 4.66 8.49 17.74
CA ARG A 119 5.48 9.70 17.94
C ARG A 119 5.02 10.49 19.18
N ARG A 120 3.71 10.66 19.36
CA ARG A 120 3.12 11.33 20.54
C ARG A 120 3.35 10.56 21.83
N ALA A 121 3.22 9.23 21.79
CA ALA A 121 3.48 8.38 22.96
C ALA A 121 4.96 8.45 23.38
N LEU A 122 5.89 8.36 22.42
CA LEU A 122 7.32 8.53 22.69
C LEU A 122 7.65 9.93 23.23
N ALA A 123 7.03 10.98 22.68
CA ALA A 123 7.18 12.33 23.20
C ALA A 123 6.69 12.44 24.66
N ALA A 124 5.53 11.87 24.99
CA ALA A 124 5.00 11.86 26.35
C ALA A 124 5.89 11.09 27.33
N LEU A 125 6.42 9.93 26.92
CA LEU A 125 7.40 9.16 27.72
C LEU A 125 8.70 9.96 27.93
N ASN A 126 9.23 10.60 26.88
CA ASN A 126 10.43 11.43 26.99
C ASN A 126 10.22 12.65 27.89
N VAL A 127 9.05 13.29 27.85
CA VAL A 127 8.69 14.38 28.78
C VAL A 127 8.61 13.87 30.22
N ALA A 128 8.07 12.66 30.45
CA ALA A 128 8.03 12.03 31.77
C ALA A 128 9.40 11.59 32.32
N VAL A 129 10.41 11.46 31.45
CA VAL A 129 11.81 11.11 31.75
C VAL A 129 12.73 12.35 31.70
N GLY A 130 12.19 13.54 31.39
CA GLY A 130 12.94 14.80 31.39
C GLY A 130 13.55 15.15 32.75
N PRO A 131 14.56 16.04 32.78
CA PRO A 131 15.44 16.28 33.93
C PRO A 131 14.74 16.85 35.19
N GLU A 132 13.45 17.18 35.11
CA GLU A 132 12.70 17.73 36.24
C GLU A 132 12.31 16.71 37.31
N ARG A 133 12.58 15.42 37.09
CA ARG A 133 12.61 14.39 38.17
C ARG A 133 14.01 14.16 38.75
N GLY A 134 14.98 14.99 38.38
CA GLY A 134 16.36 14.94 38.89
C GLY A 134 16.73 16.06 39.88
N ALA A 135 15.80 16.92 40.28
CA ALA A 135 16.08 18.05 41.17
C ALA A 135 15.33 18.03 42.52
N LEU A 136 14.75 16.89 42.92
CA LEU A 136 14.19 16.74 44.27
C LEU A 136 15.17 16.17 45.30
N TYR A 137 16.34 15.70 44.86
CA TYR A 137 17.40 15.20 45.73
C TYR A 137 18.75 15.56 45.11
N GLY A 138 19.46 16.53 45.71
CA GLY A 138 20.88 16.71 45.40
C GLY A 138 21.68 15.47 45.82
N PRO A 139 22.94 15.32 45.41
CA PRO A 139 23.80 14.19 45.82
C PRO A 139 23.95 14.03 47.36
N ASP A 140 23.63 15.05 48.15
CA ASP A 140 23.57 15.01 49.63
C ASP A 140 22.15 14.85 50.22
N GLY A 141 21.15 14.63 49.37
CA GLY A 141 19.79 14.28 49.79
C GLY A 141 19.01 15.30 50.60
N ARG A 142 19.32 16.59 50.42
CA ARG A 142 18.60 17.67 51.10
C ARG A 142 17.67 18.39 50.13
N VAL A 143 16.42 18.52 50.55
CA VAL A 143 15.47 19.47 49.94
C VAL A 143 15.90 20.87 50.36
N PRO A 144 16.07 21.84 49.44
CA PRO A 144 16.41 23.19 49.83
C PRO A 144 15.28 23.73 50.71
N ALA A 145 15.58 24.02 51.97
CA ALA A 145 14.67 24.72 52.84
C ALA A 145 14.43 26.10 52.22
N PHE A 146 13.22 26.34 51.71
CA PHE A 146 12.76 27.70 51.42
C PHE A 146 12.66 28.44 52.75
N GLY A 147 13.70 29.23 53.05
CA GLY A 147 13.75 30.19 54.15
C GLY A 147 13.50 31.59 53.61
N ILE A 148 12.66 32.32 54.34
CA ILE A 148 12.07 33.66 54.11
C ILE A 148 13.15 34.75 54.06
#